data_AF-A0A924XQG6-F1
#
_entry.id   AF-A0A924XQG6-F1
#
_cell.length_a   1.000
_cell.length_b   1.000
_cell.length_c   1.000
_cell.angle_alpha   90.00
_cell.angle_beta   90.00
_cell.angle_gamma   90.00
#
_symmetry.space_group_name_H-M   'P 1'
#
loop_
_entity.id
_entity.type
_entity.pdbx_description
1 polymer ?
#
loop_
_entity_poly.entity_id
_entity_poly.type
_entity_poly.pdbx_seq_one_letter_code
_entity_poly.pdbx_strand_id
1 'polypeptide(L)' 'MSTTVQTRNVTEDEADLRLDRWFRRHFPGVTQGAIQKLCRTGQVRVDGKRADAA' A
#
# COMPACT_ATOMS: atom_id res chain seq x y z
N MET A 1 -13.40 -17.49 -2.68
CA MET A 1 -13.57 -16.25 -1.90
C MET A 1 -13.41 -15.07 -2.83
N SER A 2 -14.38 -14.15 -2.87
CA SER A 2 -14.29 -12.97 -3.75
C SER A 2 -13.31 -11.98 -3.12
N THR A 3 -12.16 -11.75 -3.77
CA THR A 3 -11.14 -10.83 -3.29
C THR A 3 -11.57 -9.41 -3.67
N THR A 4 -12.26 -8.72 -2.78
CA THR A 4 -12.65 -7.32 -3.03
C THR A 4 -11.40 -6.44 -3.04
N VAL A 5 -11.20 -5.70 -4.13
CA VAL A 5 -10.15 -4.68 -4.24
C VAL A 5 -10.69 -3.38 -3.66
N GLN A 6 -9.91 -2.72 -2.81
CA GLN A 6 -10.21 -1.39 -2.31
C GLN A 6 -9.30 -0.36 -2.97
N THR A 7 -9.90 0.66 -3.58
CA THR A 7 -9.18 1.82 -4.12
C THR A 7 -9.25 2.97 -3.12
N ARG A 8 -8.12 3.61 -2.83
CA ARG A 8 -8.06 4.87 -2.07
C ARG A 8 -7.24 5.87 -2.85
N ASN A 9 -7.72 7.11 -2.88
CA ASN A 9 -6.99 8.21 -3.49
C ASN A 9 -5.91 8.70 -2.51
N VAL A 10 -4.73 8.98 -3.06
CA VAL A 10 -3.64 9.64 -2.35
C VAL A 10 -3.84 11.15 -2.52
N THR A 11 -3.88 11.87 -1.41
CA THR A 11 -4.02 13.34 -1.40
C THR A 11 -2.67 14.02 -1.66
N GLU A 12 -2.66 15.32 -1.98
CA GLU A 12 -1.40 16.06 -2.20
C GLU A 12 -0.48 16.05 -0.97
N ASP A 13 -1.01 16.06 0.25
CA ASP A 13 -0.21 15.95 1.49
C ASP A 13 0.40 14.56 1.70
N GLU A 14 -0.04 13.58 0.92
CA GLU A 14 0.45 12.21 0.90
C GLU A 14 1.25 11.90 -0.36
N ALA A 15 1.38 12.86 -1.28
CA ALA A 15 2.26 12.75 -2.43
C ALA A 15 3.72 12.57 -1.97
N ASP A 16 4.47 11.77 -2.72
CA ASP A 16 5.87 11.40 -2.44
C ASP A 16 6.10 10.69 -1.09
N LEU A 17 5.04 10.35 -0.35
CA LEU A 17 5.13 9.59 0.87
C LEU A 17 5.54 8.15 0.55
N ARG A 18 6.52 7.61 1.30
CA ARG A 18 6.82 6.19 1.22
C ARG A 18 5.57 5.37 1.53
N LEU A 19 5.34 4.33 0.73
CA LEU A 19 4.16 3.48 0.83
C LEU A 19 3.99 2.86 2.21
N ASP A 20 5.07 2.47 2.87
CA ASP A 20 5.02 1.91 4.22
C ASP A 20 4.54 2.93 5.26
N ARG A 21 4.99 4.18 5.14
CA ARG A 21 4.53 5.29 5.98
C ARG A 21 3.07 5.64 5.70
N TRP A 22 2.64 5.59 4.44
CA TRP A 22 1.24 5.72 4.06
C TRP A 22 0.39 4.62 4.72
N PHE A 23 0.81 3.36 4.64
CA PHE A 23 0.12 2.25 5.31
C PHE A 23 0.03 2.43 6.82
N ARG A 24 1.09 2.90 7.49
CA ARG A 24 1.03 3.16 8.94
C ARG A 24 0.07 4.29 9.32
N ARG A 25 -0.07 5.32 8.48
CA ARG A 25 -1.01 6.44 8.71
C ARG A 25 -2.47 5.95 8.62
N HIS A 26 -2.75 5.07 7.67
CA HIS A 26 -4.12 4.59 7.40
C HIS A 26 -4.49 3.28 8.12
N PHE A 27 -3.49 2.47 8.46
CA PHE A 27 -3.61 1.14 9.05
C PHE A 27 -2.53 0.95 10.13
N PRO A 28 -2.68 1.55 11.33
CA PRO A 28 -1.64 1.57 12.37
C PRO A 28 -1.20 0.18 12.86
N GLY A 29 -2.05 -0.84 12.72
CA GLY A 29 -1.76 -2.23 13.11
C GLY A 29 -1.03 -3.06 12.05
N VAL A 30 -0.81 -2.52 10.85
CA VAL A 30 -0.13 -3.26 9.78
C VAL A 30 1.38 -3.23 10.00
N THR A 31 1.98 -4.41 10.05
CA THR A 31 3.43 -4.57 10.26
C THR A 31 4.21 -4.39 8.96
N GLN A 32 5.50 -4.04 9.05
CA GLN A 32 6.38 -3.92 7.88
C GLN A 32 6.42 -5.21 7.05
N GLY A 33 6.48 -6.37 7.71
CA GLY A 33 6.49 -7.67 7.04
C GLY A 33 5.21 -7.96 6.26
N ALA A 34 4.05 -7.50 6.75
CA ALA A 34 2.79 -7.59 6.03
C ALA A 34 2.80 -6.69 4.78
N ILE A 35 3.25 -5.44 4.90
CA ILE A 35 3.37 -4.49 3.77
C ILE A 35 4.29 -5.07 2.70
N GLN A 36 5.47 -5.53 3.10
CA GLN A 36 6.40 -6.18 2.17
C GLN A 36 5.79 -7.41 1.51
N LYS A 37 5.04 -8.25 2.25
CA LYS A 37 4.35 -9.40 1.67
C LYS A 37 3.33 -8.95 0.62
N LEU A 38 2.53 -7.94 0.91
CA LEU A 38 1.53 -7.38 -0.01
C LEU A 38 2.18 -6.81 -1.28
N CYS A 39 3.30 -6.10 -1.15
CA CYS A 39 4.09 -5.64 -2.30
C CYS A 39 4.71 -6.82 -3.07
N ARG A 40 5.25 -7.84 -2.37
CA ARG A 40 5.85 -9.04 -2.98
C ARG A 40 4.85 -9.93 -3.72
N THR A 41 3.59 -9.96 -3.31
CA THR A 41 2.51 -10.71 -3.99
C THR A 41 1.78 -9.89 -5.03
N GLY A 42 2.07 -8.58 -5.15
CA GLY A 42 1.42 -7.68 -6.09
C GLY A 42 -0.02 -7.34 -5.73
N GLN A 43 -0.41 -7.51 -4.46
CA GLN A 43 -1.72 -7.13 -3.96
C GLN A 43 -1.87 -5.61 -3.80
N VAL A 44 -0.76 -4.87 -3.72
CA VAL A 44 -0.76 -3.40 -3.72
C VAL A 44 -0.29 -2.88 -5.07
N ARG A 45 -1.07 -1.95 -5.62
CA ARG A 45 -0.79 -1.25 -6.87
C ARG A 45 -0.90 0.26 -6.65
N VAL A 46 0.00 1.00 -7.29
CA VAL A 46 0.01 2.46 -7.35
C VAL A 46 0.06 2.84 -8.83
N ASP A 47 -0.89 3.66 -9.28
CA ASP A 47 -1.01 4.09 -10.68
C ASP A 47 -0.98 2.93 -11.69
N GLY A 48 -1.66 1.83 -11.34
CA GLY A 48 -1.73 0.61 -12.14
C GLY A 48 -0.46 -0.24 -12.15
N LYS A 49 0.64 0.24 -11.57
CA LYS A 49 1.90 -0.51 -11.42
C LYS A 49 1.96 -1.20 -10.07
N ARG A 50 2.68 -2.31 -10.02
CA ARG A 50 2.95 -3.00 -8.76
C ARG A 50 3.83 -2.12 -7.87
N ALA A 51 3.43 -1.96 -6.62
CA ALA A 51 4.22 -1.21 -5.66
C ALA A 51 5.55 -1.92 -5.38
N ASP A 52 6.63 -1.15 -5.36
CA ASP A 52 7.95 -1.68 -5.04
C ASP A 52 8.16 -1.74 -3.52
N ALA A 53 8.95 -2.73 -3.08
CA ALA A 53 9.29 -2.93 -1.68
C ALA A 53 10.71 -2.40 -1.42
N ALA A 54 10.94 -1.11 -1.70
CA ALA A 54 12.21 -0.43 -1.42
C ALA A 54 12.30 0.13 0.01
#